data_AF-A0A954NMK4-F1
#
_entry.id   AF-A0A954NMK4-F1
#
_cell.length_a   1.000
_cell.length_b   1.000
_cell.length_c   1.000
_cell.angle_alpha   90.00
_cell.angle_beta   90.00
_cell.angle_gamma   90.00
#
_symmetry.space_group_name_H-M   'P 1'
#
loop_
_entity.id
_entity.type
_entity.pdbx_description
1 polymer ?
#
loop_
_entity_poly.entity_id
_entity_poly.type
_entity_poly.pdbx_seq_one_letter_code
_entity_poly.pdbx_strand_id
1 'polypeptide(L)'
;HSLYKAHAFLSSGSVLAKSGLTAPLSSRSVVRTSQPWALVWSAAITTVAYAATLSAFDVNPAEKPGGFVLGFILCVALTTWGWKIFTAGRLEVSMMGALGIAALSLVYVASYTAVDRLVSPLILPPNLFPVAQVILAAAFASLVLLHSVLLFRSQPTWLATLRVHAANGFYIEALYQRLFSSLVKS
;
A
#
# COMPACT_ATOMS: atom_id res chain seq x y z
N HIS A 1 15.02 34.03 30.99
CA HIS A 1 13.87 33.73 30.10
C HIS A 1 14.21 33.79 28.60
N SER A 2 15.01 34.75 28.14
CA SER A 2 15.46 34.86 26.74
C SER A 2 16.25 33.63 26.25
N LEU A 3 17.16 33.09 27.07
CA LEU A 3 17.94 31.89 26.75
C LEU A 3 17.07 30.63 26.56
N TYR A 4 16.04 30.47 27.38
CA TYR A 4 15.08 29.37 27.24
C TYR A 4 14.30 29.46 25.92
N LYS A 5 13.92 30.69 25.52
CA LYS A 5 13.24 30.94 24.26
C LYS A 5 14.14 30.67 23.06
N ALA A 6 15.42 31.05 23.13
CA ALA A 6 16.42 30.75 22.09
C ALA A 6 16.68 29.24 21.95
N HIS A 7 16.77 28.52 23.07
CA HIS A 7 16.93 27.06 23.07
C HIS A 7 15.70 26.35 22.49
N ALA A 8 14.48 26.81 22.80
CA ALA A 8 13.25 26.27 22.22
C ALA A 8 13.18 26.50 20.70
N PHE A 9 13.64 27.65 20.18
CA PHE A 9 13.71 27.90 18.74
C PHE A 9 14.74 27.01 18.04
N LEU A 10 15.93 26.84 18.63
CA LEU A 10 16.98 25.98 18.06
C LEU A 10 16.62 24.49 18.13
N SER A 11 15.93 24.06 19.19
CA SER A 11 15.52 22.65 19.33
C SER A 11 14.35 22.28 18.42
N SER A 12 13.45 23.23 18.10
CA SER A 12 12.31 23.02 17.19
C SER A 12 12.74 22.70 15.76
N GLY A 13 13.86 23.28 15.28
CA GLY A 13 14.43 22.95 13.97
C GLY A 13 14.97 21.51 13.88
N SER A 14 15.41 20.93 15.00
CA SER A 14 15.89 19.54 15.05
C SER A 14 14.76 18.51 14.91
N VAL A 15 13.51 18.91 15.14
CA VAL A 15 12.33 18.04 14.96
C VAL A 15 12.05 17.81 13.48
N LEU A 16 12.37 18.77 12.60
CA LEU A 16 12.34 18.59 11.14
C LEU A 16 13.49 17.68 10.64
N ALA A 17 14.66 17.73 11.29
CA ALA A 17 15.75 16.79 11.01
C ALA A 17 15.40 15.37 11.46
N LYS A 18 14.66 15.23 12.59
CA LYS A 18 14.13 13.95 13.07
C LYS A 18 12.88 13.47 12.32
N SER A 19 12.08 14.37 11.74
CA SER A 19 10.93 13.98 10.92
C SER A 19 11.35 13.35 9.59
N GLY A 20 12.57 13.61 9.12
CA GLY A 20 13.18 12.83 8.04
C GLY A 20 13.50 11.37 8.43
N LEU A 21 13.73 11.10 9.72
CA LEU A 21 13.96 9.77 10.28
C LEU A 21 12.66 9.04 10.68
N THR A 22 11.59 9.77 10.97
CA THR A 22 10.24 9.24 11.23
C THR A 22 9.29 9.40 10.04
N ALA A 23 9.80 9.80 8.88
CA ALA A 23 9.04 9.75 7.65
C ALA A 23 8.51 8.33 7.51
N PRO A 24 7.18 8.13 7.39
CA PRO A 24 6.63 6.81 7.19
C PRO A 24 7.37 6.19 6.01
N LEU A 25 7.64 4.89 6.09
CA LEU A 25 8.24 4.06 5.03
C LEU A 25 7.43 4.06 3.71
N SER A 26 6.58 5.07 3.46
CA SER A 26 5.53 5.11 2.45
C SER A 26 5.78 6.02 1.25
N SER A 27 6.90 6.75 1.12
CA SER A 27 7.04 7.65 -0.04
C SER A 27 8.41 7.72 -0.74
N ARG A 28 9.40 6.89 -0.39
CA ARG A 28 10.68 6.89 -1.12
C ARG A 28 11.35 5.53 -1.26
N SER A 29 10.57 4.47 -1.39
CA SER A 29 11.04 3.30 -2.15
C SER A 29 10.22 3.20 -3.43
N VAL A 30 10.61 4.01 -4.42
CA VAL A 30 10.77 3.38 -5.73
C VAL A 30 11.70 2.21 -5.43
N VAL A 31 11.14 1.01 -5.37
CA VAL A 31 11.85 -0.25 -5.11
C VAL A 31 12.87 -0.37 -6.23
N ARG A 32 14.01 0.29 -6.04
CA ARG A 32 15.19 0.21 -6.90
C ARG A 32 16.05 -0.93 -6.40
N THR A 33 15.41 -2.08 -6.21
CA THR A 33 16.08 -3.35 -5.94
C THR A 33 15.52 -4.36 -6.92
N SER A 34 16.35 -4.67 -7.91
CA SER A 34 16.16 -5.62 -9.00
C SER A 34 16.14 -7.07 -8.49
N GLN A 35 15.32 -7.35 -7.49
CA GLN A 35 15.21 -8.67 -6.88
C GLN A 35 13.89 -9.32 -7.29
N PRO A 36 13.78 -9.83 -8.54
CA PRO A 36 12.58 -10.48 -9.03
C PRO A 36 12.22 -11.72 -8.21
N TRP A 37 13.21 -12.34 -7.56
CA TRP A 37 13.00 -13.48 -6.66
C TRP A 37 12.08 -13.13 -5.49
N ALA A 38 12.19 -11.94 -4.89
CA ALA A 38 11.37 -11.53 -3.76
C ALA A 38 9.88 -11.41 -4.14
N LEU A 39 9.59 -11.00 -5.37
CA LEU A 39 8.23 -10.97 -5.91
C LEU A 39 7.67 -12.38 -6.11
N VAL A 40 8.48 -13.30 -6.66
CA VAL A 40 8.09 -14.71 -6.85
C VAL A 40 7.79 -15.39 -5.52
N TRP A 41 8.64 -15.18 -4.50
CA TRP A 41 8.39 -15.70 -3.16
C TRP A 41 7.13 -15.10 -2.51
N SER A 42 6.91 -13.81 -2.68
CA SER A 42 5.68 -13.15 -2.21
C SER A 42 4.43 -13.71 -2.85
N ALA A 43 4.45 -13.91 -4.16
CA ALA A 43 3.34 -14.52 -4.89
C ALA A 43 3.11 -15.96 -4.41
N ALA A 44 4.16 -16.77 -4.32
CA ALA A 44 4.06 -18.16 -3.88
C ALA A 44 3.48 -18.29 -2.46
N ILE A 45 3.99 -17.50 -1.50
CA ILE A 45 3.51 -17.51 -0.11
C ILE A 45 2.04 -17.08 -0.06
N THR A 46 1.67 -16.03 -0.79
CA THR A 46 0.29 -15.53 -0.81
C THR A 46 -0.66 -16.56 -1.41
N THR A 47 -0.30 -17.18 -2.53
CA THR A 47 -1.12 -18.22 -3.17
C THR A 47 -1.28 -19.45 -2.28
N VAL A 48 -0.21 -19.93 -1.65
CA VAL A 48 -0.27 -21.07 -0.74
C VAL A 48 -1.12 -20.76 0.48
N ALA A 49 -0.93 -19.59 1.10
CA ALA A 49 -1.72 -19.16 2.25
C ALA A 49 -3.22 -19.06 1.92
N TYR A 50 -3.55 -18.45 0.77
CA TYR A 50 -4.93 -18.32 0.33
C TYR A 50 -5.57 -19.66 -0.06
N ALA A 51 -4.84 -20.55 -0.74
CA ALA A 51 -5.34 -21.88 -1.08
C ALA A 51 -5.57 -22.74 0.19
N ALA A 52 -4.66 -22.64 1.17
CA ALA A 52 -4.78 -23.33 2.44
C ALA A 52 -6.02 -22.85 3.22
N THR A 53 -6.30 -21.55 3.23
CA THR A 53 -7.48 -21.01 3.94
C THR A 53 -8.78 -21.35 3.22
N LEU A 54 -8.82 -21.32 1.88
CA LEU A 54 -10.00 -21.79 1.14
C LEU A 54 -10.30 -23.27 1.44
N SER A 55 -9.27 -24.11 1.46
CA SER A 55 -9.41 -25.54 1.77
C SER A 55 -9.87 -25.77 3.21
N ALA A 56 -9.38 -24.97 4.16
CA ALA A 56 -9.77 -25.09 5.57
C ALA A 56 -11.24 -24.72 5.84
N PHE A 57 -11.82 -23.85 5.01
CA PHE A 57 -13.21 -23.40 5.13
C PHE A 57 -14.17 -24.06 4.11
N ASP A 58 -13.68 -25.05 3.34
CA ASP A 58 -14.42 -25.78 2.30
C ASP A 58 -15.15 -24.86 1.31
N VAL A 59 -14.50 -23.76 0.94
CA VAL A 59 -15.08 -22.74 0.04
C VAL A 59 -14.79 -23.12 -1.41
N ASN A 60 -15.84 -23.47 -2.16
CA ASN A 60 -15.71 -23.77 -3.58
C ASN A 60 -15.67 -22.48 -4.43
N PRO A 61 -14.54 -22.15 -5.09
CA PRO A 61 -14.42 -20.93 -5.89
C PRO A 61 -15.31 -20.94 -7.14
N ALA A 62 -15.81 -22.10 -7.58
CA ALA A 62 -16.67 -22.23 -8.75
C ALA A 62 -18.13 -21.81 -8.50
N GLU A 63 -18.59 -21.84 -7.25
CA GLU A 63 -20.01 -21.62 -6.92
C GLU A 63 -20.36 -20.13 -6.77
N LYS A 64 -19.40 -19.27 -6.42
CA LYS A 64 -19.64 -17.85 -6.10
C LYS A 64 -18.57 -16.92 -6.70
N PRO A 65 -18.72 -16.46 -7.96
CA PRO A 65 -17.69 -15.69 -8.66
C PRO A 65 -17.34 -14.34 -7.99
N GLY A 66 -18.27 -13.75 -7.22
CA GLY A 66 -18.03 -12.50 -6.51
C GLY A 66 -16.97 -12.59 -5.39
N GLY A 67 -16.90 -13.72 -4.67
CA GLY A 67 -15.88 -13.95 -3.64
C GLY A 67 -14.48 -14.14 -4.23
N PHE A 68 -14.42 -14.67 -5.46
CA PHE A 68 -13.18 -14.89 -6.19
C PHE A 68 -12.53 -13.57 -6.62
N VAL A 69 -13.32 -12.60 -7.10
CA VAL A 69 -12.80 -11.28 -7.51
C VAL A 69 -12.14 -10.55 -6.33
N LEU A 70 -12.83 -10.47 -5.19
CA LEU A 70 -12.28 -9.86 -3.98
C LEU A 70 -11.06 -10.63 -3.45
N GLY A 71 -11.08 -11.96 -3.54
CA GLY A 71 -9.94 -12.81 -3.19
C GLY A 71 -8.72 -12.54 -4.06
N PHE A 72 -8.92 -12.32 -5.36
CA PHE A 72 -7.86 -11.96 -6.29
C PHE A 72 -7.26 -10.59 -5.98
N ILE A 73 -8.09 -9.58 -5.71
CA ILE A 73 -7.61 -8.24 -5.27
C ILE A 73 -6.75 -8.38 -4.01
N LEU A 74 -7.24 -9.16 -3.03
CA LEU A 74 -6.51 -9.42 -1.80
C LEU A 74 -5.16 -10.08 -2.09
N CYS A 75 -5.11 -11.08 -2.97
CA CYS A 75 -3.87 -11.73 -3.36
C CYS A 75 -2.87 -10.74 -3.99
N VAL A 76 -3.34 -9.84 -4.86
CA VAL A 76 -2.48 -8.79 -5.47
C VAL A 76 -1.98 -7.82 -4.39
N ALA A 77 -2.84 -7.39 -3.47
CA ALA A 77 -2.47 -6.50 -2.38
C ALA A 77 -1.44 -7.15 -1.43
N LEU A 78 -1.67 -8.40 -1.02
CA LEU A 78 -0.76 -9.15 -0.16
C LEU A 78 0.58 -9.45 -0.86
N THR A 79 0.55 -9.76 -2.16
CA THR A 79 1.77 -10.00 -2.95
C THR A 79 2.61 -8.73 -3.05
N THR A 80 2.00 -7.58 -3.33
CA THR A 80 2.72 -6.30 -3.41
C THR A 80 3.22 -5.82 -2.05
N TRP A 81 2.48 -6.08 -0.97
CA TRP A 81 2.92 -5.79 0.39
C TRP A 81 4.06 -6.71 0.84
N GLY A 82 3.93 -8.03 0.62
CA GLY A 82 4.96 -9.03 0.90
C GLY A 82 6.24 -8.78 0.12
N TRP A 83 6.15 -8.31 -1.13
CA TRP A 83 7.31 -7.93 -1.92
C TRP A 83 8.11 -6.81 -1.23
N LYS A 84 7.43 -5.77 -0.75
CA LYS A 84 8.09 -4.69 0.01
C LYS A 84 8.77 -5.21 1.27
N ILE A 85 8.12 -6.13 1.98
CA ILE A 85 8.67 -6.73 3.20
C ILE A 85 9.91 -7.59 2.90
N PHE A 86 9.85 -8.45 1.89
CA PHE A 86 10.95 -9.37 1.58
C PHE A 86 12.16 -8.67 0.97
N THR A 87 11.96 -7.56 0.25
CA THR A 87 13.07 -6.73 -0.23
C THR A 87 13.85 -6.01 0.88
N ALA A 88 13.32 -5.94 2.11
CA ALA A 88 14.02 -5.34 3.25
C ALA A 88 15.17 -6.21 3.78
N GLY A 89 15.24 -7.49 3.40
CA GLY A 89 16.37 -8.39 3.70
C GLY A 89 16.53 -8.81 5.17
N ARG A 90 15.60 -8.44 6.07
CA ARG A 90 15.62 -8.84 7.49
C ARG A 90 14.73 -10.07 7.69
N LEU A 91 15.33 -11.19 8.12
CA LEU A 91 14.64 -12.47 8.29
C LEU A 91 13.45 -12.38 9.28
N GLU A 92 13.63 -11.70 10.41
CA GLU A 92 12.58 -11.52 11.42
C GLU A 92 11.35 -10.79 10.85
N VAL A 93 11.58 -9.71 10.10
CA VAL A 93 10.50 -8.94 9.44
C VAL A 93 9.84 -9.76 8.33
N SER A 94 10.61 -10.57 7.61
CA SER A 94 10.11 -11.51 6.61
C SER A 94 9.19 -12.56 7.21
N MET A 95 9.57 -13.16 8.36
CA MET A 95 8.74 -14.15 9.05
C MET A 95 7.44 -13.53 9.57
N MET A 96 7.51 -12.34 10.18
CA MET A 96 6.32 -11.60 10.60
C MET A 96 5.43 -11.22 9.41
N GLY A 97 6.03 -10.86 8.28
CA GLY A 97 5.29 -10.57 7.04
C GLY A 97 4.55 -11.79 6.49
N ALA A 98 5.21 -12.95 6.45
CA ALA A 98 4.58 -14.20 6.02
C ALA A 98 3.42 -14.60 6.94
N LEU A 99 3.61 -14.47 8.27
CA LEU A 99 2.54 -14.69 9.25
C LEU A 99 1.37 -13.70 9.04
N GLY A 100 1.67 -12.44 8.76
CA GLY A 100 0.68 -11.41 8.46
C GLY A 100 -0.13 -11.72 7.19
N ILE A 101 0.52 -12.21 6.13
CA ILE A 101 -0.15 -12.66 4.89
C ILE A 101 -1.10 -13.82 5.21
N ALA A 102 -0.64 -14.82 5.96
CA ALA A 102 -1.47 -15.95 6.36
C ALA A 102 -2.67 -15.50 7.21
N ALA A 103 -2.44 -14.68 8.24
CA ALA A 103 -3.50 -14.17 9.11
C ALA A 103 -4.55 -13.35 8.34
N LEU A 104 -4.12 -12.44 7.45
CA LEU A 104 -5.03 -11.64 6.62
C LEU A 104 -5.84 -12.50 5.66
N SER A 105 -5.22 -13.51 5.05
CA SER A 105 -5.93 -14.46 4.17
C SER A 105 -6.99 -15.26 4.95
N LEU A 106 -6.69 -15.66 6.19
CA LEU A 106 -7.64 -16.36 7.06
C LEU A 106 -8.79 -15.45 7.47
N VAL A 107 -8.50 -14.22 7.91
CA VAL A 107 -9.52 -13.24 8.30
C VAL A 107 -10.46 -12.93 7.14
N TYR A 108 -9.92 -12.80 5.92
CA TYR A 108 -10.75 -12.59 4.73
C TYR A 108 -11.70 -13.75 4.48
N VAL A 109 -11.20 -14.99 4.43
CA VAL A 109 -12.04 -16.17 4.16
C VAL A 109 -13.06 -16.38 5.29
N ALA A 110 -12.66 -16.19 6.54
CA ALA A 110 -13.57 -16.25 7.69
C ALA A 110 -14.67 -15.17 7.61
N SER A 111 -14.32 -13.94 7.23
CA SER A 111 -15.30 -12.86 7.06
C SER A 111 -16.24 -13.12 5.88
N TYR A 112 -15.69 -13.59 4.76
CA TYR A 112 -16.47 -13.95 3.57
C TYR A 112 -17.48 -15.04 3.90
N THR A 113 -17.04 -16.13 4.54
CA THR A 113 -17.93 -17.23 4.96
C THR A 113 -18.95 -16.80 5.99
N ALA A 114 -18.58 -15.95 6.96
CA ALA A 114 -19.52 -15.42 7.94
C ALA A 114 -20.64 -14.59 7.27
N VAL A 115 -20.27 -13.66 6.38
CA VAL A 115 -21.24 -12.86 5.61
C VAL A 115 -22.08 -13.77 4.73
N ASP A 116 -21.47 -14.73 4.06
CA ASP A 116 -22.19 -15.67 3.21
C ASP A 116 -23.24 -16.47 3.99
N ARG A 117 -22.90 -16.98 5.18
CA ARG A 117 -23.84 -17.70 6.06
C ARG A 117 -24.94 -16.80 6.61
N LEU A 118 -24.66 -15.52 6.86
CA LEU A 118 -25.66 -14.56 7.34
C LEU A 118 -26.63 -14.12 6.24
N VAL A 119 -26.15 -13.98 5.01
CA VAL A 119 -26.93 -13.42 3.90
C VAL A 119 -27.57 -14.50 3.04
N SER A 120 -26.96 -15.68 2.90
CA SER A 120 -27.50 -16.82 2.14
C SER A 120 -28.93 -17.23 2.53
N PRO A 121 -29.38 -17.20 3.80
CA PRO A 121 -30.77 -17.51 4.14
C PRO A 121 -31.77 -16.39 3.78
N LEU A 122 -31.29 -15.18 3.49
CA LEU A 122 -32.13 -14.03 3.14
C LEU A 122 -32.32 -13.85 1.62
N ILE A 123 -31.53 -14.55 0.80
CA ILE A 123 -31.58 -14.42 -0.66
C ILE A 123 -32.35 -15.62 -1.26
N LEU A 124 -33.51 -15.36 -1.87
CA LEU A 124 -34.19 -16.33 -2.76
C LEU A 124 -33.23 -16.74 -3.90
N PRO A 125 -33.28 -18.00 -4.39
CA PRO A 125 -32.34 -18.51 -5.38
C PRO A 125 -32.22 -17.53 -6.55
N PRO A 126 -31.01 -17.02 -6.85
CA PRO A 126 -30.86 -15.96 -7.82
C PRO A 126 -31.04 -16.54 -9.21
N ASN A 127 -32.24 -16.41 -9.77
CA ASN A 127 -32.44 -16.40 -11.22
C ASN A 127 -32.03 -15.03 -11.79
N LEU A 128 -30.81 -14.57 -11.44
CA LEU A 128 -30.33 -13.23 -11.76
C LEU A 128 -29.24 -13.32 -12.82
N PHE A 129 -29.72 -13.21 -14.06
CA PHE A 129 -29.07 -12.79 -15.30
C PHE A 129 -27.53 -12.76 -15.32
N PRO A 130 -26.87 -13.54 -16.20
CA PRO A 130 -25.42 -13.50 -16.41
C PRO A 130 -24.88 -12.09 -16.75
N VAL A 131 -25.75 -11.19 -17.19
CA VAL A 131 -25.44 -9.79 -17.50
C VAL A 131 -24.90 -9.02 -16.28
N ALA A 132 -25.43 -9.22 -15.08
CA ALA A 132 -24.95 -8.52 -13.88
C ALA A 132 -23.52 -8.95 -13.50
N GLN A 133 -23.22 -10.24 -13.67
CA GLN A 133 -21.87 -10.78 -13.47
C GLN A 133 -20.88 -10.25 -14.50
N VAL A 134 -21.31 -10.15 -15.77
CA VAL A 134 -20.49 -9.57 -16.85
C VAL A 134 -20.23 -8.09 -16.62
N ILE A 135 -21.21 -7.31 -16.19
CA ILE A 135 -21.04 -5.88 -15.86
C ILE A 135 -20.06 -5.71 -14.70
N LEU A 136 -20.20 -6.52 -13.65
CA LEU A 136 -19.32 -6.46 -12.49
C LEU A 136 -17.88 -6.85 -12.87
N ALA A 137 -17.71 -7.91 -13.66
CA ALA A 137 -16.41 -8.33 -14.19
C ALA A 137 -15.78 -7.25 -15.09
N ALA A 138 -16.57 -6.58 -15.94
CA ALA A 138 -16.09 -5.51 -16.81
C ALA A 138 -15.70 -4.25 -16.03
N ALA A 139 -16.50 -3.84 -15.05
CA ALA A 139 -16.18 -2.71 -14.16
C ALA A 139 -14.89 -2.98 -13.38
N PHE A 140 -14.73 -4.21 -12.90
CA PHE A 140 -13.54 -4.63 -12.18
C PHE A 140 -12.29 -4.68 -13.09
N ALA A 141 -12.40 -5.26 -14.28
CA ALA A 141 -11.31 -5.28 -15.27
C ALA A 141 -10.87 -3.85 -15.62
N SER A 142 -11.82 -2.92 -15.76
CA SER A 142 -11.54 -1.50 -15.98
C SER A 142 -10.76 -0.87 -14.81
N LEU A 143 -11.17 -1.15 -13.57
CA LEU A 143 -10.46 -0.66 -12.37
C LEU A 143 -9.04 -1.23 -12.26
N VAL A 144 -8.83 -2.52 -12.56
CA VAL A 144 -7.51 -3.15 -12.56
C VAL A 144 -6.63 -2.56 -13.64
N LEU A 145 -7.16 -2.38 -14.86
CA LEU A 145 -6.45 -1.72 -15.95
C LEU A 145 -6.06 -0.29 -15.56
N LEU A 146 -7.00 0.48 -15.01
CA LEU A 146 -6.73 1.84 -14.53
C LEU A 146 -5.65 1.86 -13.45
N HIS A 147 -5.73 0.96 -12.48
CA HIS A 147 -4.75 0.85 -11.40
C HIS A 147 -3.36 0.45 -11.92
N SER A 148 -3.30 -0.49 -12.87
CA SER A 148 -2.04 -0.89 -13.51
C SER A 148 -1.41 0.28 -14.28
N VAL A 149 -2.20 1.04 -15.03
CA VAL A 149 -1.73 2.24 -15.73
C VAL A 149 -1.21 3.27 -14.72
N LEU A 150 -1.89 3.48 -13.59
CA LEU A 150 -1.44 4.39 -12.53
C LEU A 150 -0.13 3.96 -11.86
N LEU A 151 0.07 2.65 -11.66
CA LEU A 151 1.28 2.10 -11.05
C LEU A 151 2.48 2.06 -12.01
N PHE A 152 2.24 1.71 -13.27
CA PHE A 152 3.30 1.54 -14.28
C PHE A 152 3.60 2.80 -15.10
N ARG A 153 2.74 3.82 -15.04
CA ARG A 153 3.04 5.11 -15.64
C ARG A 153 4.16 5.77 -14.83
N SER A 154 5.36 5.78 -15.41
CA SER A 154 6.48 6.51 -14.84
C SER A 154 6.04 7.96 -14.62
N GLN A 155 6.21 8.44 -13.39
CA GLN A 155 5.99 9.85 -13.12
C GLN A 155 6.94 10.63 -14.04
N PRO A 156 6.44 11.57 -14.85
CA PRO A 156 7.31 12.34 -15.73
C PRO A 156 8.36 13.02 -14.85
N THR A 157 9.62 12.96 -15.28
CA THR A 157 10.78 13.41 -14.50
C THR A 157 10.62 14.84 -13.98
N TRP A 158 9.92 15.70 -14.71
CA TRP A 158 9.59 17.06 -14.28
C TRP A 158 8.71 17.15 -13.04
N LEU A 159 7.72 16.25 -12.88
CA LEU A 159 6.86 16.19 -11.69
C LEU A 159 7.64 15.72 -10.46
N ALA A 160 8.60 14.80 -10.65
CA ALA A 160 9.52 14.39 -9.59
C ALA A 160 10.39 15.58 -9.14
N THR A 161 10.92 16.37 -10.08
CA THR A 161 11.71 17.57 -9.80
C THR A 161 10.88 18.64 -9.06
N LEU A 162 9.66 18.94 -9.53
CA LEU A 162 8.75 19.87 -8.86
C LEU A 162 8.39 19.42 -7.44
N ARG A 163 8.18 18.12 -7.24
CA ARG A 163 7.88 17.56 -5.92
C ARG A 163 9.04 17.73 -4.93
N VAL A 164 10.28 17.58 -5.41
CA VAL A 164 11.48 17.86 -4.60
C VAL A 164 11.56 19.35 -4.24
N HIS A 165 11.29 20.24 -5.18
CA HIS A 165 11.28 21.68 -4.92
C HIS A 165 10.18 22.09 -3.94
N ALA A 166 8.96 21.55 -4.08
CA ALA A 166 7.84 21.80 -3.18
C ALA A 166 8.12 21.27 -1.75
N ALA A 167 8.71 20.07 -1.63
CA ALA A 167 9.09 19.50 -0.34
C ALA A 167 10.17 20.33 0.38
N ASN A 168 11.04 21.00 -0.38
CA ASN A 168 12.04 21.94 0.14
C ASN A 168 11.48 23.37 0.31
N GLY A 169 10.15 23.56 0.28
CA GLY A 169 9.51 24.87 0.46
C GLY A 169 9.87 25.88 -0.64
N PHE A 170 10.15 25.39 -1.86
CA PHE A 170 10.62 26.16 -3.00
C PHE A 170 11.83 27.06 -2.71
N TYR A 171 12.62 26.76 -1.67
CA TYR A 171 13.75 27.58 -1.23
C TYR A 171 13.36 29.03 -0.89
N ILE A 172 12.09 29.29 -0.56
CA ILE A 172 11.60 30.61 -0.16
C ILE A 172 12.38 31.11 1.07
N GLU A 173 12.74 30.20 1.96
CA GLU A 173 13.58 30.47 3.14
C GLU A 173 14.99 30.97 2.77
N ALA A 174 15.61 30.39 1.75
CA ALA A 174 16.94 30.82 1.28
C ALA A 174 16.87 32.19 0.59
N LEU A 175 15.77 32.49 -0.08
CA LEU A 175 15.52 33.80 -0.69
C LEU A 175 15.29 34.87 0.39
N TYR A 176 14.52 34.54 1.42
CA TYR A 176 14.26 35.39 2.58
C TYR A 176 15.57 35.73 3.31
N GLN A 177 16.40 34.71 3.60
CA GLN A 177 17.69 34.95 4.24
C GLN A 177 18.63 35.80 3.39
N ARG A 178 18.65 35.66 2.06
CA ARG A 178 19.45 36.55 1.20
C ARG A 178 18.97 38.00 1.21
N LEU A 179 17.66 38.23 1.16
CA LEU A 179 17.09 39.58 1.11
C LEU A 179 17.15 40.31 2.45
N PHE A 180 16.98 39.60 3.56
CA PHE A 180 16.92 40.22 4.89
C PHE A 180 18.26 40.15 5.65
N SER A 181 19.22 39.32 5.25
CA SER A 181 20.57 39.33 5.85
C SER A 181 21.37 40.60 5.53
N SER A 182 21.07 41.30 4.43
CA SER A 182 21.69 42.60 4.12
C SER A 182 21.17 43.74 5.00
N LEU A 183 19.99 43.60 5.61
CA LEU A 183 19.36 44.59 6.49
C LEU A 183 19.77 44.47 7.96
N VAL A 184 20.36 43.33 8.36
CA VAL A 184 20.83 43.11 9.76
C VAL A 184 22.28 43.60 9.96
N LYS A 185 22.92 44.12 8.90
CA LYS A 185 24.33 44.57 8.94
C LYS A 185 24.53 46.09 8.96
N SER A 186 23.49 46.89 9.23
CA SER A 186 23.60 48.34 9.47
C SER A 186 23.43 48.69 10.94
#